data_AF-A0A947VJ07-F1
#
_entry.id   AF-A0A947VJ07-F1
#
_cell.length_a   1.000
_cell.length_b   1.000
_cell.length_c   1.000
_cell.angle_alpha   90.00
_cell.angle_beta   90.00
_cell.angle_gamma   90.00
#
_symmetry.space_group_name_H-M   'P 1'
#
loop_
_entity.id
_entity.type
_entity.pdbx_description
1 polymer ?
#
loop_
_entity_poly.entity_id
_entity_poly.type
_entity_poly.pdbx_seq_one_letter_code
_entity_poly.pdbx_strand_id
1 'polypeptide(L)'
;MSDHAPESSNTPPEATQDDAIDQSRRKLNGAALGVAAVFTLASRPVWANQCSISGMASGNLSAPKVACGGCTPGYWKVCQHLDSWGPTGFTPTDTFNTVFGVSNYVDCNGTPYTLLDVMYLNGGRRVCGLSIPGNGNGNDPNNQPANPGGPPADCSQGNAFGDLGGDPISENLGYHAVAALLSAAHPSVNYGYTSGEIIDLFKDNLYRPEELKTTLDMLNNRGCPL
;
A
#
# COMPACT_ATOMS: atom_id res chain seq x y z
N MET A 1 23.88 0.58 85.91
CA MET A 1 22.76 0.79 84.97
C MET A 1 23.09 2.08 84.26
N SER A 2 23.71 1.98 83.09
CA SER A 2 24.29 3.10 82.36
C SER A 2 23.40 3.45 81.18
N ASP A 3 22.67 4.55 81.31
CA ASP A 3 21.98 5.20 80.20
C ASP A 3 22.69 6.53 79.94
N HIS A 4 23.54 6.56 78.91
CA HIS A 4 24.12 7.78 78.37
C HIS A 4 23.38 8.17 77.09
N ALA A 5 22.63 9.25 77.19
CA ALA A 5 22.11 10.04 76.07
C ALA A 5 23.07 11.25 75.82
N PRO A 6 22.85 12.09 74.80
CA PRO A 6 23.62 12.05 73.55
C PRO A 6 24.37 13.37 73.29
N GLU A 7 25.51 13.32 72.59
CA GLU A 7 26.12 14.53 72.03
C GLU A 7 26.55 14.40 70.57
N SER A 8 26.22 15.49 69.89
CA SER A 8 26.41 15.92 68.50
C SER A 8 27.86 16.07 68.06
N SER A 9 28.11 16.06 66.74
CA SER A 9 28.95 17.01 65.96
C SER A 9 29.37 16.34 64.61
N ASN A 10 29.34 16.92 63.40
CA ASN A 10 29.50 18.28 62.90
C ASN A 10 28.85 18.48 61.50
N THR A 11 28.32 19.69 61.26
CA THR A 11 27.89 20.41 60.01
C THR A 11 29.10 20.67 59.04
N PRO A 12 29.05 21.21 57.77
CA PRO A 12 28.09 22.14 57.10
C PRO A 12 27.96 22.02 55.53
N PRO A 13 27.47 23.02 54.75
CA PRO A 13 26.11 23.57 54.64
C PRO A 13 25.48 23.48 53.21
N GLU A 14 24.15 23.63 53.16
CA GLU A 14 23.33 24.43 52.22
C GLU A 14 23.74 24.60 50.74
N ALA A 15 22.90 24.12 49.80
CA ALA A 15 22.47 24.86 48.60
C ALA A 15 21.27 24.18 47.89
N THR A 16 20.29 25.02 47.55
CA THR A 16 19.03 24.80 46.83
C THR A 16 19.15 24.46 45.33
N GLN A 17 18.03 23.99 44.75
CA GLN A 17 17.69 23.80 43.31
C GLN A 17 18.33 22.53 42.68
N ASP A 18 17.68 21.74 41.82
CA ASP A 18 16.63 22.00 40.85
C ASP A 18 16.07 20.64 40.36
N ASP A 19 14.85 20.61 39.82
CA ASP A 19 14.24 19.44 39.19
C ASP A 19 15.08 18.99 37.96
N ALA A 20 15.92 17.98 38.10
CA ALA A 20 16.64 17.38 36.99
C ALA A 20 15.95 16.09 36.54
N ILE A 21 15.00 16.26 35.61
CA ILE A 21 14.53 15.18 34.73
C ILE A 21 15.74 14.45 34.15
N ASP A 22 15.81 13.13 34.34
CA ASP A 22 16.82 12.27 33.73
C ASP A 22 16.68 12.30 32.19
N GLN A 23 17.48 13.16 31.56
CA GLN A 23 17.57 13.29 30.11
C GLN A 23 18.54 12.27 29.47
N SER A 24 18.78 11.12 30.09
CA SER A 24 19.58 10.05 29.47
C SER A 24 18.89 9.37 28.27
N ARG A 25 17.59 9.65 28.01
CA ARG A 25 16.86 9.07 26.86
C ARG A 25 16.98 9.86 25.54
N ARG A 26 17.77 10.93 25.45
CA ARG A 26 17.92 11.67 24.18
C ARG A 26 19.25 12.39 24.07
N LYS A 27 20.33 11.65 23.80
CA LYS A 27 21.57 12.23 23.26
C LYS A 27 22.11 11.35 22.13
N LEU A 28 21.63 11.61 20.92
CA LEU A 28 22.37 11.32 19.69
C LEU A 28 23.10 12.61 19.31
N ASN A 29 24.26 12.85 19.92
CA ASN A 29 25.15 13.92 19.50
C ASN A 29 25.99 13.39 18.34
N GLY A 30 26.00 14.17 17.26
CA GLY A 30 26.35 13.73 15.91
C GLY A 30 27.83 13.47 15.63
N ALA A 31 28.03 13.24 14.32
CA ALA A 31 29.26 12.90 13.59
C ALA A 31 29.56 11.40 13.42
N ALA A 32 28.83 10.77 12.50
CA ALA A 32 29.38 9.71 11.65
C ALA A 32 28.77 9.84 10.24
N LEU A 33 29.64 10.09 9.26
CA LEU A 33 29.34 10.21 7.85
C LEU A 33 29.04 8.82 7.26
N GLY A 34 27.94 8.67 6.49
CA GLY A 34 27.61 7.44 5.77
C GLY A 34 26.13 7.29 5.44
N VAL A 35 25.70 7.98 4.38
CA VAL A 35 24.36 7.89 3.74
C VAL A 35 24.22 6.48 3.14
N ALA A 36 23.16 5.67 3.26
CA ALA A 36 21.74 5.96 3.26
C ALA A 36 20.97 4.93 4.11
N ALA A 37 20.11 5.41 4.99
CA ALA A 37 18.95 4.65 5.44
C ALA A 37 17.74 5.58 5.29
N VAL A 38 17.19 5.63 4.08
CA VAL A 38 15.95 6.37 3.79
C VAL A 38 14.80 5.60 4.44
N PHE A 39 14.59 5.82 5.74
CA PHE A 39 13.47 5.29 6.52
C PHE A 39 12.45 6.39 6.81
N THR A 40 11.88 6.99 5.77
CA THR A 40 10.73 7.90 5.92
C THR A 40 9.67 7.59 4.89
N LEU A 41 9.13 6.38 4.94
CA LEU A 41 7.79 6.11 4.41
C LEU A 41 6.99 5.39 5.50
N ALA A 42 5.97 6.11 5.99
CA ALA A 42 4.94 5.71 6.96
C ALA A 42 5.32 5.65 8.46
N SER A 43 5.77 6.76 9.03
CA SER A 43 5.66 7.02 10.48
C SER A 43 4.30 7.69 10.81
N ARG A 44 3.20 6.98 10.59
CA ARG A 44 1.88 7.34 11.17
C ARG A 44 1.75 6.73 12.59
N PRO A 45 1.10 7.42 13.55
CA PRO A 45 1.24 7.11 14.99
C PRO A 45 0.46 5.86 15.42
N VAL A 46 1.07 5.04 16.30
CA VAL A 46 0.55 4.08 17.33
C VAL A 46 -0.56 3.07 16.97
N TRP A 47 -1.25 3.18 15.84
CA TRP A 47 -2.19 2.19 15.30
C TRP A 47 -1.66 1.55 14.03
N ALA A 48 -0.34 1.38 13.92
CA ALA A 48 0.19 0.48 12.90
C ALA A 48 -0.38 -0.91 13.19
N ASN A 49 -1.40 -1.31 12.41
CA ASN A 49 -1.91 -2.68 12.42
C ASN A 49 -0.69 -3.60 12.23
N GLN A 50 -0.62 -4.71 12.97
CA GLN A 50 0.48 -5.69 12.84
C GLN A 50 0.67 -6.18 11.40
N CYS A 51 -0.36 -6.03 10.56
CA CYS A 51 -0.36 -6.36 9.15
C CYS A 51 0.14 -5.24 8.21
N SER A 52 0.47 -4.05 8.70
CA SER A 52 1.19 -3.06 7.89
C SER A 52 2.67 -3.44 7.74
N ILE A 53 3.37 -2.89 6.75
CA ILE A 53 4.82 -3.15 6.56
C ILE A 53 5.61 -2.78 7.82
N SER A 54 5.33 -1.62 8.41
CA SER A 54 5.99 -1.16 9.64
C SER A 54 5.57 -1.97 10.86
N GLY A 55 4.32 -2.43 10.92
CA GLY A 55 3.82 -3.32 11.98
C GLY A 55 4.54 -4.67 12.01
N MET A 56 4.72 -5.29 10.84
CA MET A 56 5.46 -6.55 10.70
C MET A 56 6.94 -6.39 11.04
N ALA A 57 7.57 -5.28 10.63
CA ALA A 57 8.98 -5.02 10.93
C ALA A 57 9.24 -4.74 12.42
N SER A 58 8.28 -4.09 13.10
CA SER A 58 8.42 -3.72 14.50
C SER A 58 8.21 -4.87 15.48
N GLY A 59 7.58 -5.98 15.04
CA GLY A 59 7.49 -7.24 15.80
C GLY A 59 7.16 -7.08 17.28
N ASN A 60 5.94 -6.65 17.62
CA ASN A 60 5.52 -6.64 19.03
C ASN A 60 5.24 -8.08 19.51
N LEU A 61 6.28 -8.74 20.03
CA LEU A 61 6.23 -10.14 20.50
C LEU A 61 5.27 -10.38 21.68
N SER A 62 4.84 -9.31 22.34
CA SER A 62 3.93 -9.39 23.51
C SER A 62 2.45 -9.32 23.12
N ALA A 63 2.12 -9.00 21.87
CA ALA A 63 0.75 -8.95 21.37
C ALA A 63 0.35 -10.29 20.70
N PRO A 64 -0.94 -10.68 20.73
CA PRO A 64 -1.39 -11.89 20.04
C PRO A 64 -1.06 -11.82 18.55
N LYS A 65 -0.63 -12.96 18.00
CA LYS A 65 -0.32 -13.10 16.56
C LYS A 65 -1.57 -12.83 15.74
N VAL A 66 -1.56 -11.76 14.96
CA VAL A 66 -2.63 -11.43 14.04
C VAL A 66 -2.41 -12.17 12.71
N ALA A 67 -3.47 -12.79 12.18
CA ALA A 67 -3.45 -13.35 10.83
C ALA A 67 -3.70 -12.23 9.82
N CYS A 68 -2.71 -11.98 8.96
CA CYS A 68 -2.79 -11.01 7.88
C CYS A 68 -3.21 -11.71 6.59
N GLY A 69 -4.09 -11.07 5.82
CA GLY A 69 -4.58 -11.58 4.54
C GLY A 69 -4.28 -10.62 3.40
N GLY A 70 -4.37 -11.15 2.18
CA GLY A 70 -4.26 -10.39 0.94
C GLY A 70 -4.65 -11.30 -0.21
N CYS A 71 -5.56 -10.81 -1.05
CA CYS A 71 -6.01 -11.54 -2.22
C CYS A 71 -5.25 -11.04 -3.44
N THR A 72 -4.72 -11.98 -4.23
CA THR A 72 -3.92 -11.63 -5.39
C THR A 72 -4.79 -10.91 -6.42
N PRO A 73 -4.21 -10.09 -7.29
CA PRO A 73 -5.00 -9.49 -8.35
C PRO A 73 -5.67 -10.52 -9.29
N GLY A 74 -5.05 -11.70 -9.46
CA GLY A 74 -5.62 -12.82 -10.19
C GLY A 74 -6.91 -13.36 -9.57
N TYR A 75 -7.05 -13.31 -8.24
CA TYR A 75 -8.30 -13.64 -7.56
C TYR A 75 -9.40 -12.64 -7.92
N TRP A 76 -9.11 -11.34 -7.87
CA TRP A 76 -10.11 -10.28 -8.01
C TRP A 76 -10.64 -10.08 -9.44
N LYS A 77 -9.85 -10.45 -10.46
CA LYS A 77 -10.18 -10.14 -11.86
C LYS A 77 -11.09 -11.16 -12.55
N VAL A 78 -11.23 -12.36 -11.99
CA VAL A 78 -11.94 -13.48 -12.65
C VAL A 78 -13.44 -13.45 -12.35
N CYS A 79 -14.24 -13.87 -13.34
CA CYS A 79 -15.70 -13.82 -13.30
C CYS A 79 -16.31 -14.44 -12.03
N GLN A 80 -15.78 -15.59 -11.62
CA GLN A 80 -16.32 -16.35 -10.50
C GLN A 80 -16.07 -15.75 -9.12
N HIS A 81 -15.30 -14.66 -9.02
CA HIS A 81 -15.03 -13.95 -7.76
C HIS A 81 -15.52 -12.49 -7.80
N LEU A 82 -16.30 -12.10 -8.81
CA LEU A 82 -16.82 -10.74 -8.92
C LEU A 82 -17.84 -10.41 -7.81
N ASP A 83 -18.44 -11.42 -7.18
CA ASP A 83 -19.30 -11.28 -6.01
C ASP A 83 -18.54 -10.76 -4.77
N SER A 84 -17.26 -11.11 -4.63
CA SER A 84 -16.38 -10.60 -3.58
C SER A 84 -16.15 -9.08 -3.65
N TRP A 85 -16.48 -8.42 -4.76
CA TRP A 85 -16.41 -6.95 -4.85
C TRP A 85 -17.50 -6.28 -4.02
N GLY A 86 -18.70 -6.88 -3.93
CA GLY A 86 -19.85 -6.27 -3.26
C GLY A 86 -19.56 -5.79 -1.83
N PRO A 87 -18.97 -6.64 -0.96
CA PRO A 87 -18.61 -6.24 0.42
C PRO A 87 -17.55 -5.14 0.53
N THR A 88 -16.78 -4.87 -0.54
CA THR A 88 -15.78 -3.79 -0.55
C THR A 88 -16.40 -2.41 -0.74
N GLY A 89 -17.61 -2.34 -1.28
CA GLY A 89 -18.27 -1.10 -1.68
C GLY A 89 -17.80 -0.52 -3.02
N PHE A 90 -16.83 -1.16 -3.69
CA PHE A 90 -16.41 -0.82 -5.05
C PHE A 90 -17.11 -1.68 -6.09
N THR A 91 -17.24 -1.15 -7.30
CA THR A 91 -17.80 -1.88 -8.45
C THR A 91 -16.74 -2.10 -9.53
N PRO A 92 -16.84 -3.19 -10.32
CA PRO A 92 -15.96 -3.41 -11.48
C PRO A 92 -15.89 -2.24 -12.46
N THR A 93 -16.95 -1.42 -12.50
CA THR A 93 -17.12 -0.28 -13.40
C THR A 93 -16.62 1.05 -12.83
N ASP A 94 -16.24 1.12 -11.56
CA ASP A 94 -15.67 2.34 -10.99
C ASP A 94 -14.40 2.70 -11.75
N THR A 95 -14.20 3.98 -12.06
CA THR A 95 -13.02 4.38 -12.84
C THR A 95 -11.80 4.54 -11.95
N PHE A 96 -10.66 4.00 -12.38
CA PHE A 96 -9.41 4.05 -11.59
C PHE A 96 -9.02 5.49 -11.27
N ASN A 97 -9.09 6.37 -12.26
CA ASN A 97 -8.81 7.80 -12.12
C ASN A 97 -9.64 8.46 -11.02
N THR A 98 -10.94 8.13 -10.91
CA THR A 98 -11.82 8.72 -9.89
C THR A 98 -11.50 8.18 -8.51
N VAL A 99 -11.30 6.86 -8.39
CA VAL A 99 -11.03 6.18 -7.11
C VAL A 99 -9.66 6.58 -6.53
N PHE A 100 -8.62 6.59 -7.37
CA PHE A 100 -7.26 6.92 -6.95
C PHE A 100 -6.94 8.42 -7.05
N GLY A 101 -7.84 9.24 -7.58
CA GLY A 101 -7.62 10.68 -7.75
C GLY A 101 -6.43 11.00 -8.68
N VAL A 102 -6.33 10.30 -9.80
CA VAL A 102 -5.29 10.44 -10.84
C VAL A 102 -5.92 10.62 -12.22
N SER A 103 -5.11 10.87 -13.26
CA SER A 103 -5.63 11.11 -14.63
C SER A 103 -4.98 10.26 -15.72
N ASN A 104 -3.97 9.45 -15.38
CA ASN A 104 -3.14 8.74 -16.35
C ASN A 104 -3.74 7.41 -16.84
N TYR A 105 -4.75 6.86 -16.14
CA TYR A 105 -5.38 5.59 -16.48
C TYR A 105 -6.51 5.77 -17.49
N VAL A 106 -6.11 6.00 -18.74
CA VAL A 106 -7.00 6.09 -19.91
C VAL A 106 -6.47 5.19 -21.03
N ASP A 107 -7.35 4.71 -21.91
CA ASP A 107 -6.96 4.03 -23.15
C ASP A 107 -6.36 5.01 -24.17
N CYS A 108 -5.95 4.52 -25.34
CA CYS A 108 -5.37 5.38 -26.38
C CYS A 108 -6.38 6.34 -27.03
N ASN A 109 -7.68 6.15 -26.80
CA ASN A 109 -8.75 7.06 -27.25
C ASN A 109 -9.14 8.08 -26.16
N GLY A 110 -8.53 8.00 -24.98
CA GLY A 110 -8.84 8.88 -23.84
C GLY A 110 -9.99 8.38 -22.96
N THR A 111 -10.49 7.16 -23.16
CA THR A 111 -11.51 6.55 -22.30
C THR A 111 -10.89 6.12 -20.98
N PRO A 112 -11.41 6.53 -19.81
CA PRO A 112 -10.90 6.06 -18.52
C PRO A 112 -11.02 4.55 -18.36
N TYR A 113 -9.96 3.92 -17.86
CA TYR A 113 -10.02 2.51 -17.46
C TYR A 113 -10.83 2.36 -16.17
N THR A 114 -11.66 1.32 -16.13
CA THR A 114 -12.33 0.87 -14.91
C THR A 114 -11.36 0.17 -13.96
N LEU A 115 -11.74 -0.04 -12.70
CA LEU A 115 -10.95 -0.83 -11.75
C LEU A 115 -10.72 -2.24 -12.29
N LEU A 116 -11.75 -2.86 -12.92
CA LEU A 116 -11.61 -4.17 -13.53
C LEU A 116 -10.66 -4.13 -14.75
N ASP A 117 -10.79 -3.14 -15.63
CA ASP A 117 -9.87 -2.97 -16.78
C ASP A 117 -8.41 -2.94 -16.33
N VAL A 118 -8.11 -2.18 -15.27
CA VAL A 118 -6.73 -2.05 -14.76
C VAL A 118 -6.16 -3.39 -14.31
N MET A 119 -6.98 -4.35 -13.89
CA MET A 119 -6.51 -5.71 -13.55
C MET A 119 -6.09 -6.54 -14.78
N TYR A 120 -6.37 -6.06 -15.99
CA TYR A 120 -5.97 -6.64 -17.27
C TYR A 120 -4.89 -5.81 -17.99
N LEU A 121 -4.35 -4.77 -17.34
CA LEU A 121 -3.17 -4.04 -17.82
C LEU A 121 -1.88 -4.75 -17.36
N ASN A 122 -1.77 -6.02 -17.76
CA ASN A 122 -0.70 -6.92 -17.35
C ASN A 122 0.32 -7.21 -18.47
N GLY A 123 0.32 -6.36 -19.50
CA GLY A 123 1.25 -6.40 -20.63
C GLY A 123 2.45 -5.47 -20.46
N GLY A 124 3.27 -5.39 -21.51
CA GLY A 124 4.50 -4.60 -21.56
C GLY A 124 4.28 -3.08 -21.54
N ARG A 125 5.13 -2.30 -22.21
CA ARG A 125 5.04 -0.83 -22.15
C ARG A 125 3.79 -0.32 -22.88
N ARG A 126 2.97 0.51 -22.20
CA ARG A 126 1.88 1.25 -22.87
C ARG A 126 2.45 2.26 -23.86
N VAL A 127 2.01 2.20 -25.12
CA VAL A 127 2.39 3.12 -26.20
C VAL A 127 1.14 3.54 -26.97
N CYS A 128 0.85 4.83 -26.98
CA CYS A 128 -0.19 5.43 -27.81
C CYS A 128 0.47 6.42 -28.78
N GLY A 129 0.11 6.38 -30.06
CA GLY A 129 0.41 7.45 -31.01
C GLY A 129 1.79 7.43 -31.69
N LEU A 130 2.46 6.29 -31.85
CA LEU A 130 3.62 6.17 -32.75
C LEU A 130 3.28 5.44 -34.03
N SER A 131 2.76 6.14 -35.06
CA SER A 131 2.59 5.54 -36.39
C SER A 131 3.96 5.20 -36.97
N ILE A 132 4.43 3.97 -36.77
CA ILE A 132 5.64 3.45 -37.39
C ILE A 132 5.30 3.14 -38.86
N PRO A 133 6.01 3.72 -39.85
CA PRO A 133 5.77 3.39 -41.26
C PRO A 133 5.96 1.88 -41.49
N GLY A 134 4.89 1.19 -41.90
CA GLY A 134 4.90 -0.25 -42.19
C GLY A 134 4.23 -1.14 -41.13
N ASN A 135 3.85 -0.57 -39.98
CA ASN A 135 2.93 -1.21 -39.04
C ASN A 135 1.68 -0.33 -38.93
N GLY A 136 0.51 -0.90 -38.62
CA GLY A 136 -0.73 -0.14 -38.51
C GLY A 136 -0.65 1.03 -37.51
N ASN A 137 -1.73 1.82 -37.43
CA ASN A 137 -1.93 2.93 -36.50
C ASN A 137 -1.16 2.75 -35.19
N GLY A 138 -0.46 3.79 -34.74
CA GLY A 138 0.66 3.77 -33.79
C GLY A 138 0.46 3.28 -32.37
N ASN A 139 -0.45 2.35 -32.19
CA ASN A 139 -0.74 1.59 -31.02
C ASN A 139 0.14 0.35 -31.11
N ASP A 140 0.77 -0.01 -30.00
CA ASP A 140 1.11 -1.42 -29.80
C ASP A 140 -0.18 -2.23 -30.09
N PRO A 141 -0.19 -3.21 -31.02
CA PRO A 141 -1.38 -4.01 -31.31
C PRO A 141 -1.96 -4.71 -30.08
N ASN A 142 -1.21 -4.76 -28.97
CA ASN A 142 -1.64 -5.32 -27.70
C ASN A 142 -2.45 -4.34 -26.82
N ASN A 143 -2.45 -3.02 -27.09
CA ASN A 143 -3.26 -2.08 -26.30
C ASN A 143 -4.71 -2.11 -26.80
N GLN A 144 -5.60 -2.72 -26.00
CA GLN A 144 -7.02 -2.81 -26.32
C GLN A 144 -7.81 -1.64 -25.71
N PRO A 145 -8.99 -1.30 -26.27
CA PRO A 145 -9.87 -0.29 -25.69
C PRO A 145 -10.32 -0.64 -24.26
N ALA A 146 -10.65 0.39 -23.47
CA ALA A 146 -11.27 0.20 -22.16
C ALA A 146 -12.67 -0.43 -22.29
N ASN A 147 -13.13 -1.13 -21.24
CA ASN A 147 -14.46 -1.74 -21.16
C ASN A 147 -15.33 -1.00 -20.12
N PRO A 148 -15.84 0.21 -20.44
CA PRO A 148 -16.60 1.01 -19.47
C PRO A 148 -17.91 0.35 -19.02
N GLY A 149 -18.43 -0.62 -19.78
CA GLY A 149 -19.59 -1.42 -19.42
C GLY A 149 -19.31 -2.50 -18.37
N GLY A 150 -18.05 -2.71 -17.98
CA GLY A 150 -17.65 -3.74 -17.05
C GLY A 150 -17.61 -5.14 -17.69
N PRO A 151 -17.66 -6.21 -16.88
CA PRO A 151 -17.57 -7.59 -17.36
C PRO A 151 -18.76 -7.93 -18.28
N PRO A 152 -18.57 -8.83 -19.27
CA PRO A 152 -19.67 -9.34 -20.09
C PRO A 152 -20.81 -9.91 -19.23
N ALA A 153 -22.06 -9.78 -19.68
CA ALA A 153 -23.22 -10.24 -18.90
C ALA A 153 -23.24 -11.77 -18.66
N ASP A 154 -22.53 -12.54 -19.49
CA ASP A 154 -22.38 -13.99 -19.40
C ASP A 154 -21.06 -14.43 -18.71
N CYS A 155 -20.28 -13.48 -18.19
CA CYS A 155 -19.05 -13.72 -17.43
C CYS A 155 -19.38 -14.50 -16.14
N SER A 156 -19.17 -15.81 -16.18
CA SER A 156 -19.46 -16.73 -15.08
C SER A 156 -18.23 -17.49 -14.59
N GLN A 157 -17.21 -17.68 -15.43
CA GLN A 157 -15.97 -18.38 -15.11
C GLN A 157 -14.79 -17.80 -15.91
N GLY A 158 -13.60 -17.82 -15.32
CA GLY A 158 -12.36 -17.44 -15.98
C GLY A 158 -12.17 -15.92 -16.07
N ASN A 159 -11.39 -15.48 -17.05
CA ASN A 159 -11.09 -14.06 -17.24
C ASN A 159 -12.28 -13.34 -17.90
N ALA A 160 -12.66 -12.19 -17.36
CA ALA A 160 -13.65 -11.28 -17.94
C ALA A 160 -13.18 -10.69 -19.27
N PHE A 161 -11.89 -10.35 -19.38
CA PHE A 161 -11.30 -9.71 -20.54
C PHE A 161 -10.02 -10.43 -21.02
N GLY A 162 -9.59 -10.08 -22.23
CA GLY A 162 -8.23 -10.37 -22.69
C GLY A 162 -7.20 -9.41 -22.10
N ASP A 163 -5.94 -9.54 -22.53
CA ASP A 163 -4.90 -8.56 -22.22
C ASP A 163 -5.28 -7.19 -22.81
N LEU A 164 -5.31 -6.16 -21.96
CA LEU A 164 -5.59 -4.78 -22.39
C LEU A 164 -4.32 -3.97 -22.69
N GLY A 165 -3.16 -4.59 -22.50
CA GLY A 165 -1.86 -4.02 -22.79
C GLY A 165 -1.15 -3.49 -21.55
N GLY A 166 -0.37 -2.45 -21.74
CA GLY A 166 0.55 -1.96 -20.71
C GLY A 166 -0.09 -1.06 -19.65
N ASP A 167 0.43 -1.13 -18.43
CA ASP A 167 0.13 -0.14 -17.40
C ASP A 167 0.69 1.25 -17.79
N PRO A 168 -0.09 2.34 -17.66
CA PRO A 168 0.32 3.69 -18.01
C PRO A 168 1.48 4.29 -17.19
N ILE A 169 1.70 3.82 -15.96
CA ILE A 169 2.69 4.36 -15.04
C ILE A 169 3.90 3.43 -14.96
N SER A 170 3.67 2.15 -14.65
CA SER A 170 4.72 1.16 -14.50
C SER A 170 4.12 -0.24 -14.58
N GLU A 171 4.82 -1.14 -15.28
CA GLU A 171 4.37 -2.50 -15.54
C GLU A 171 3.75 -3.17 -14.31
N ASN A 172 2.48 -3.57 -14.40
CA ASN A 172 1.67 -4.23 -13.36
C ASN A 172 1.38 -3.39 -12.10
N LEU A 173 1.75 -2.11 -12.02
CA LEU A 173 1.53 -1.32 -10.81
C LEU A 173 0.04 -1.15 -10.48
N GLY A 174 -0.78 -0.70 -11.44
CA GLY A 174 -2.20 -0.46 -11.24
C GLY A 174 -2.96 -1.74 -10.87
N TYR A 175 -2.64 -2.85 -11.54
CA TYR A 175 -3.18 -4.18 -11.25
C TYR A 175 -2.95 -4.60 -9.78
N HIS A 176 -1.75 -4.36 -9.22
CA HIS A 176 -1.47 -4.61 -7.80
C HIS A 176 -2.17 -3.59 -6.88
N ALA A 177 -2.29 -2.33 -7.31
CA ALA A 177 -2.96 -1.29 -6.56
C ALA A 177 -4.47 -1.56 -6.40
N VAL A 178 -5.15 -2.03 -7.45
CA VAL A 178 -6.57 -2.40 -7.37
C VAL A 178 -6.76 -3.58 -6.41
N ALA A 179 -5.93 -4.62 -6.48
CA ALA A 179 -6.03 -5.76 -5.58
C ALA A 179 -5.79 -5.38 -4.11
N ALA A 180 -4.85 -4.46 -3.87
CA ALA A 180 -4.58 -3.91 -2.56
C ALA A 180 -5.77 -3.11 -2.02
N LEU A 181 -6.37 -2.26 -2.85
CA LEU A 181 -7.55 -1.49 -2.53
C LEU A 181 -8.72 -2.40 -2.12
N LEU A 182 -9.02 -3.42 -2.93
CA LEU A 182 -10.12 -4.35 -2.69
C LEU A 182 -9.87 -5.19 -1.44
N SER A 183 -8.65 -5.71 -1.26
CA SER A 183 -8.26 -6.45 -0.05
C SER A 183 -8.34 -5.57 1.21
N ALA A 184 -7.96 -4.30 1.12
CA ALA A 184 -8.05 -3.34 2.23
C ALA A 184 -9.49 -2.93 2.57
N ALA A 185 -10.39 -2.99 1.59
CA ALA A 185 -11.80 -2.63 1.76
C ALA A 185 -12.68 -3.80 2.20
N HIS A 186 -12.28 -5.04 1.92
CA HIS A 186 -13.10 -6.21 2.20
C HIS A 186 -13.14 -6.54 3.71
N PRO A 187 -14.34 -6.67 4.34
CA PRO A 187 -14.46 -6.84 5.79
C PRO A 187 -13.82 -8.12 6.35
N SER A 188 -13.76 -9.19 5.55
CA SER A 188 -13.13 -10.46 5.93
C SER A 188 -11.62 -10.54 5.67
N VAL A 189 -11.01 -9.50 5.07
CA VAL A 189 -9.57 -9.50 4.75
C VAL A 189 -8.85 -8.52 5.66
N ASN A 190 -8.04 -9.04 6.57
CA ASN A 190 -7.18 -8.20 7.41
C ASN A 190 -5.90 -7.81 6.66
N TYR A 191 -6.02 -6.80 5.78
CA TYR A 191 -4.93 -6.36 4.92
C TYR A 191 -3.85 -5.55 5.65
N GLY A 192 -4.22 -4.91 6.76
CA GLY A 192 -3.31 -4.03 7.52
C GLY A 192 -3.29 -2.57 7.08
N TYR A 193 -4.08 -2.23 6.06
CA TYR A 193 -4.33 -0.89 5.58
C TYR A 193 -5.82 -0.71 5.30
N THR A 194 -6.30 0.51 5.37
CA THR A 194 -7.60 0.92 4.84
C THR A 194 -7.50 1.22 3.34
N SER A 195 -8.64 1.22 2.63
CA SER A 195 -8.68 1.61 1.21
C SER A 195 -8.13 3.02 0.96
N GLY A 196 -8.46 3.97 1.84
CA GLY A 196 -7.91 5.34 1.79
C GLY A 196 -6.40 5.40 1.95
N GLU A 197 -5.83 4.57 2.83
CA GLU A 197 -4.37 4.48 2.98
C GLU A 197 -3.68 3.89 1.75
N ILE A 198 -4.33 2.94 1.05
CA ILE A 198 -3.79 2.42 -0.21
C ILE A 198 -3.84 3.47 -1.32
N ILE A 199 -4.88 4.29 -1.36
CA ILE A 199 -4.97 5.42 -2.29
C ILE A 199 -3.87 6.44 -2.00
N ASP A 200 -3.70 6.84 -0.74
CA ASP A 200 -2.61 7.74 -0.31
C ASP A 200 -1.25 7.16 -0.68
N LEU A 201 -1.00 5.88 -0.33
CA LEU A 201 0.26 5.20 -0.61
C LEU A 201 0.57 5.17 -2.12
N PHE A 202 -0.45 4.93 -2.95
CA PHE A 202 -0.30 4.92 -4.40
C PHE A 202 0.13 6.29 -4.92
N LYS A 203 -0.61 7.34 -4.55
CA LYS A 203 -0.35 8.71 -5.02
C LYS A 203 1.00 9.23 -4.55
N ASP A 204 1.34 8.98 -3.30
CA ASP A 204 2.55 9.51 -2.68
C ASP A 204 3.81 8.87 -3.25
N ASN A 205 3.72 7.66 -3.84
CA ASN A 205 4.87 6.88 -4.29
C ASN A 205 4.98 6.71 -5.81
N LEU A 206 4.25 7.50 -6.61
CA LEU A 206 4.35 7.46 -8.09
C LEU A 206 5.76 7.81 -8.61
N TYR A 207 6.59 8.44 -7.80
CA TYR A 207 8.01 8.71 -8.13
C TYR A 207 8.92 7.48 -7.98
N ARG A 208 8.45 6.39 -7.32
CA ARG A 208 9.15 5.10 -7.16
C ARG A 208 8.20 3.93 -7.45
N PRO A 209 7.65 3.85 -8.67
CA PRO A 209 6.53 2.97 -8.97
C PRO A 209 6.88 1.48 -8.89
N GLU A 210 8.12 1.09 -9.20
CA GLU A 210 8.56 -0.31 -9.11
C GLU A 210 8.64 -0.82 -7.67
N GLU A 211 9.06 0.03 -6.73
CA GLU A 211 9.14 -0.31 -5.32
C GLU A 211 7.75 -0.34 -4.67
N LEU A 212 6.89 0.59 -5.05
CA LEU A 212 5.48 0.56 -4.68
C LEU A 212 4.84 -0.74 -5.16
N LYS A 213 5.02 -1.10 -6.43
CA LYS A 213 4.54 -2.36 -6.99
C LYS A 213 5.02 -3.56 -6.17
N THR A 214 6.31 -3.65 -5.90
CA THR A 214 6.91 -4.75 -5.12
C THR A 214 6.31 -4.84 -3.72
N THR A 215 6.04 -3.68 -3.10
CA THR A 215 5.38 -3.62 -1.79
C THR A 215 3.96 -4.16 -1.88
N LEU A 216 3.16 -3.70 -2.83
CA LEU A 216 1.78 -4.13 -3.00
C LEU A 216 1.70 -5.62 -3.38
N ASP A 217 2.61 -6.11 -4.21
CA ASP A 217 2.74 -7.53 -4.55
C ASP A 217 2.95 -8.38 -3.28
N MET A 218 3.91 -8.02 -2.43
CA MET A 218 4.14 -8.71 -1.16
C MET A 218 2.88 -8.75 -0.28
N LEU A 219 2.16 -7.62 -0.18
CA LEU A 219 0.93 -7.53 0.63
C LEU A 219 -0.20 -8.41 0.04
N ASN A 220 -0.35 -8.41 -1.28
CA ASN A 220 -1.39 -9.15 -1.99
C ASN A 220 -1.17 -10.68 -2.01
N ASN A 221 0.04 -11.16 -1.76
CA ASN A 221 0.38 -12.59 -1.76
C ASN A 221 0.41 -13.22 -0.35
N ARG A 222 -0.23 -12.61 0.65
CA ARG A 222 -0.29 -13.14 2.02
C ARG A 222 -1.25 -14.32 2.23
N GLY A 223 -2.08 -14.60 1.22
CA GLY A 223 -3.14 -15.61 1.28
C GLY A 223 -4.52 -14.97 1.39
N CYS A 224 -5.43 -15.44 0.54
CA CYS A 224 -6.79 -14.92 0.43
C CYS A 224 -7.72 -15.73 1.35
N PRO A 225 -8.43 -15.09 2.30
CA PRO A 225 -9.37 -15.78 3.19
C PRO A 225 -10.80 -15.87 2.64
N LEU A 226 -11.00 -15.49 1.36
CA LEU A 226 -12.29 -15.43 0.68
C LEU A 226 -12.54 -16.68 -0.16
#